data_AF-A0A819X120-F1
#
_entry.id   AF-A0A819X120-F1
#
_cell.length_a   1.000
_cell.length_b   1.000
_cell.length_c   1.000
_cell.angle_alpha   90.00
_cell.angle_beta   90.00
_cell.angle_gamma   90.00
#
_symmetry.space_group_name_H-M   'P 1'
#
loop_
_entity.id
_entity.type
_entity.pdbx_description
1 polymer ?
#
loop_
_entity_poly.entity_id
_entity_poly.type
_entity_poly.pdbx_seq_one_letter_code
_entity_poly.pdbx_strand_id
1 'polypeptide(L)'
;LNAAQIHDELTAAYVQGVVSYSAIAHWIDRFLNGRESLEDNPRNVRPITVITKQNIDAVQDLVNDDPHISIDYVTTISDRVII
;
A
#
# COMPACT_ATOMS: atom_id res chain seq x y z
N LEU A 1 7.63 -27.86 10.65
CA LEU A 1 8.32 -27.00 9.66
C LEU A 1 9.51 -26.37 10.34
N ASN A 2 10.73 -26.57 9.81
CA ASN A 2 11.96 -25.99 10.36
C ASN A 2 12.53 -25.00 9.35
N ALA A 3 12.70 -23.75 9.77
CA ALA A 3 13.18 -22.68 8.89
C ALA A 3 14.60 -22.92 8.34
N ALA A 4 15.48 -23.59 9.10
CA ALA A 4 16.84 -23.87 8.65
C ALA A 4 16.86 -24.89 7.50
N GLN A 5 16.12 -26.00 7.65
CA GLN A 5 16.01 -27.03 6.61
C GLN A 5 15.42 -26.45 5.31
N ILE A 6 14.36 -25.65 5.42
CA ILE A 6 13.74 -25.00 4.25
C ILE A 6 14.71 -24.01 3.59
N HIS A 7 15.46 -23.25 4.39
CA HIS A 7 16.45 -22.31 3.86
C HIS A 7 17.55 -23.05 3.08
N ASP A 8 18.06 -24.16 3.61
CA ASP A 8 19.07 -24.98 2.95
C ASP A 8 18.54 -25.58 1.63
N GLU A 9 17.31 -26.10 1.64
CA GLU A 9 16.63 -26.61 0.44
C GLU A 9 16.43 -25.51 -0.62
N LEU A 10 16.00 -24.32 -0.21
CA LEU A 10 15.83 -23.18 -1.11
C LEU A 10 17.19 -22.70 -1.67
N THR A 11 18.23 -22.70 -0.86
CA THR A 11 19.59 -22.31 -1.28
C THR A 11 20.18 -23.32 -2.25
N ALA A 12 19.89 -24.60 -2.08
CA ALA A 12 20.30 -25.64 -3.00
C ALA A 12 19.54 -25.58 -4.35
N ALA A 13 18.27 -25.19 -4.32
CA ALA A 13 17.42 -25.13 -5.51
C ALA A 13 17.60 -23.83 -6.34
N TYR A 14 17.92 -22.71 -5.69
CA TYR A 14 17.99 -21.39 -6.32
C TYR A 14 19.37 -20.73 -6.14
N VAL A 15 19.96 -20.28 -7.25
CA VAL A 15 21.29 -19.63 -7.27
C VAL A 15 21.25 -18.20 -6.70
N GLN A 16 20.12 -17.50 -6.83
CA GLN A 16 19.95 -16.12 -6.35
C GLN A 16 18.49 -15.86 -5.93
N GLY A 17 18.27 -14.80 -5.15
CA GLY A 17 16.91 -14.42 -4.73
C GLY A 17 16.32 -15.30 -3.64
N VAL A 18 17.15 -16.06 -2.92
CA VAL A 18 16.72 -16.89 -1.79
C VAL A 18 16.20 -15.99 -0.67
N VAL A 19 15.02 -16.33 -0.16
CA VAL A 19 14.42 -15.62 0.98
C VAL A 19 15.24 -15.85 2.25
N SER A 20 15.42 -14.79 3.04
CA SER A 20 16.13 -14.89 4.32
C SER A 20 15.47 -15.89 5.28
N TYR A 21 16.27 -16.46 6.19
CA TYR A 21 15.78 -17.30 7.29
C TYR A 21 14.61 -16.65 8.05
N SER A 22 14.70 -15.34 8.37
CA SER A 22 13.63 -14.62 9.06
C SER A 22 12.33 -14.55 8.26
N ALA A 23 12.42 -14.40 6.93
CA ALA A 23 11.25 -14.40 6.08
C ALA A 23 10.59 -15.79 6.05
N ILE A 24 11.39 -16.86 6.00
CA ILE A 24 10.90 -18.24 6.07
C ILE A 24 10.21 -18.50 7.41
N ALA A 25 10.84 -18.13 8.54
CA ALA A 25 10.24 -18.28 9.87
C ALA A 25 8.90 -17.53 9.98
N HIS A 26 8.82 -16.33 9.43
CA HIS A 26 7.59 -15.54 9.40
C HIS A 26 6.49 -16.19 8.55
N TRP A 27 6.83 -16.80 7.42
CA TRP A 27 5.86 -17.56 6.61
C TRP A 27 5.41 -18.85 7.29
N ILE A 28 6.31 -19.58 7.97
CA ILE A 28 5.94 -20.76 8.76
C ILE A 28 4.89 -20.39 9.81
N ASP A 29 5.11 -19.32 10.57
CA ASP A 29 4.15 -18.84 11.57
C ASP A 29 2.80 -18.50 10.93
N ARG A 30 2.80 -17.77 9.80
CA ARG A 30 1.56 -17.42 9.10
C ARG A 30 0.77 -18.65 8.65
N PHE A 31 1.45 -19.65 8.08
CA PHE A 31 0.80 -20.89 7.64
C PHE A 31 0.28 -21.72 8.82
N LEU A 32 1.03 -21.78 9.94
CA LEU A 32 0.57 -22.44 11.16
C LEU A 32 -0.66 -21.75 11.77
N ASN A 33 -0.79 -20.43 11.59
CA ASN A 33 -1.96 -19.64 11.99
C ASN A 33 -3.11 -19.69 10.96
N GLY A 34 -3.07 -20.61 9.99
CA GLY A 34 -4.16 -20.86 9.05
C GLY A 34 -4.24 -19.89 7.87
N ARG A 35 -3.20 -19.10 7.61
CA ARG A 35 -3.13 -18.31 6.37
C ARG A 35 -2.88 -19.26 5.19
N GLU A 36 -3.70 -19.17 4.15
CA GLU A 36 -3.49 -19.90 2.89
C GLU A 36 -3.02 -19.00 1.73
N SER A 37 -3.28 -17.69 1.84
CA SER A 37 -2.91 -16.73 0.79
C SER A 37 -1.41 -16.40 0.79
N LEU A 38 -0.82 -16.45 -0.40
CA LEU A 38 0.55 -16.01 -0.69
C LEU A 38 0.66 -14.51 -1.01
N GLU A 39 -0.47 -13.85 -1.27
CA GLU A 39 -0.50 -12.42 -1.59
C GLU A 39 -0.12 -11.57 -0.37
N ASP A 40 0.47 -10.40 -0.61
CA ASP A 40 0.67 -9.41 0.44
C ASP A 40 -0.69 -8.99 1.03
N ASN A 41 -0.71 -8.72 2.35
CA ASN A 41 -1.88 -8.04 2.92
C ASN A 41 -2.02 -6.66 2.25
N PRO A 42 -3.27 -6.13 2.13
CA PRO A 42 -3.47 -4.76 1.71
C PRO A 42 -2.54 -3.85 2.50
N ARG A 43 -1.66 -3.14 1.80
CA ARG A 43 -0.79 -2.18 2.47
C ARG A 43 -1.70 -1.12 3.07
N ASN A 44 -1.51 -0.83 4.36
CA ASN A 44 -2.20 0.28 5.00
C ASN A 44 -1.69 1.56 4.35
N VAL A 45 -2.37 2.01 3.29
CA VAL A 45 -2.09 3.29 2.69
C VAL A 45 -2.50 4.33 3.71
N ARG A 46 -1.67 5.37 3.90
CA ARG A 46 -2.08 6.51 4.71
C ARG A 46 -3.46 6.97 4.21
N PRO A 47 -4.46 7.13 5.09
CA PRO A 47 -5.74 7.67 4.66
C PRO A 47 -5.45 8.98 3.93
N ILE A 48 -5.69 9.00 2.63
CA ILE A 48 -5.54 10.22 1.86
C ILE A 48 -6.78 11.03 2.20
N THR A 49 -6.71 11.81 3.28
CA THR A 49 -7.79 12.74 3.70
C THR A 49 -8.13 13.76 2.61
N VAL A 50 -7.29 13.85 1.57
CA VAL A 50 -7.49 14.68 0.38
C VAL A 50 -8.56 14.10 -0.56
N ILE A 51 -8.69 12.78 -0.68
CA ILE A 51 -9.62 12.13 -1.64
C ILE A 51 -10.91 11.73 -0.93
N THR A 52 -11.66 12.73 -0.46
CA THR A 52 -13.03 12.53 0.01
C THR A 52 -14.02 12.96 -1.07
N LYS A 53 -15.23 12.39 -1.05
CA LYS A 53 -16.30 12.81 -1.97
C LYS A 53 -16.57 14.32 -1.87
N GLN A 54 -16.55 14.88 -0.66
CA GLN A 54 -16.71 16.30 -0.42
C GLN A 54 -15.62 17.15 -1.10
N ASN A 55 -14.36 16.73 -1.03
CA ASN A 55 -13.26 17.46 -1.69
C ASN A 55 -13.34 17.33 -3.21
N ILE A 56 -13.77 16.18 -3.73
CA ILE A 56 -14.00 15.96 -5.15
C ILE A 56 -15.11 16.88 -5.66
N ASP A 57 -16.25 16.92 -4.96
CA ASP A 57 -17.39 17.75 -5.32
C ASP A 57 -17.01 19.24 -5.28
N ALA A 58 -16.30 19.69 -4.24
CA ALA A 58 -15.84 21.07 -4.11
C ALA A 58 -14.87 21.49 -5.22
N VAL A 59 -13.93 20.62 -5.61
CA VAL A 59 -13.03 20.90 -6.74
C VAL A 59 -13.80 20.89 -8.06
N GLN A 60 -14.77 20.00 -8.24
CA GLN A 60 -15.60 19.93 -9.43
C GLN A 60 -16.45 21.20 -9.60
N ASP A 61 -17.03 21.71 -8.52
CA ASP A 61 -17.81 22.95 -8.54
C ASP A 61 -16.93 24.15 -8.93
N LEU A 62 -15.72 24.27 -8.35
CA LEU A 62 -14.76 25.32 -8.70
C LEU A 62 -14.39 25.32 -10.21
N VAL A 63 -14.20 24.14 -10.79
CA VAL A 63 -13.87 23.99 -12.21
C VAL A 63 -15.08 24.25 -13.12
N ASN A 64 -16.29 23.89 -12.66
CA ASN A 64 -17.51 24.17 -13.41
C ASN A 64 -17.83 25.67 -13.45
N ASP A 65 -17.56 26.38 -12.35
CA ASP A 65 -17.76 27.83 -12.23
C ASP A 65 -16.74 28.62 -13.06
N ASP A 66 -15.47 28.20 -13.07
CA ASP A 66 -14.42 28.75 -13.93
C ASP A 66 -13.56 27.65 -14.57
N PRO A 67 -13.83 27.29 -15.84
CA PRO A 67 -13.04 26.30 -16.56
C PRO A 67 -11.57 26.70 -16.81
N HIS A 68 -11.20 27.97 -16.60
CA HIS A 68 -9.84 28.48 -16.78
C HIS A 68 -9.07 28.62 -15.45
N ILE A 69 -9.64 28.14 -14.34
CA ILE A 69 -9.03 28.19 -13.02
C ILE A 69 -7.65 27.51 -13.00
N SER A 70 -6.66 28.16 -12.39
CA SER A 70 -5.31 27.61 -12.26
C SER A 70 -5.27 26.52 -11.18
N ILE A 71 -4.47 25.48 -11.43
CA ILE A 71 -4.20 24.40 -10.47
C ILE A 71 -3.67 24.98 -9.15
N ASP A 72 -2.76 25.97 -9.20
CA ASP A 72 -2.20 26.59 -8.00
C ASP A 72 -3.28 27.24 -7.12
N TYR A 73 -4.31 27.80 -7.76
CA TYR A 73 -5.43 28.43 -7.07
C TYR A 73 -6.38 27.38 -6.48
N VAL A 74 -6.68 26.31 -7.23
CA VAL A 74 -7.45 25.16 -6.72
C VAL A 74 -6.76 24.53 -5.51
N THR A 75 -5.45 24.31 -5.57
CA THR A 75 -4.65 23.79 -4.44
C THR A 75 -4.69 24.73 -3.24
N THR A 76 -4.51 26.04 -3.46
CA THR A 76 -4.58 27.04 -2.39
C THR A 76 -5.94 27.06 -1.68
N ILE A 77 -7.04 26.85 -2.40
CA ILE A 77 -8.37 26.77 -1.81
C ILE A 77 -8.57 25.44 -1.09
N SER A 78 -8.18 24.33 -1.72
CA SER A 78 -8.32 22.98 -1.16
C SER A 78 -7.54 22.84 0.15
N ASP A 79 -6.32 23.36 0.23
CA ASP A 79 -5.49 23.34 1.44
C ASP A 79 -6.05 24.16 2.61
N ARG A 80 -6.92 25.15 2.34
CA ARG A 80 -7.60 25.94 3.38
C ARG A 80 -8.86 25.27 3.92
N VAL A 81 -9.42 24.32 3.18
CA VAL A 81 -10.63 23.56 3.55
C VAL A 81 -10.29 22.20 4.16
N ILE A 82 -9.10 21.67 3.87
CA ILE A 82 -8.60 20.37 4.35
C ILE A 82 -7.59 20.59 5.48
N ILE A 83 -8.03 21.16 6.61
CA ILE A 83 -7.40 21.03 7.94
C ILE A 83 -8.49 20.79 8.98
#